data_AF-A0AAV3SVU2-F1
#
_entry.id   AF-A0AAV3SVU2-F1
#
_cell.length_a   1.000
_cell.length_b   1.000
_cell.length_c   1.000
_cell.angle_alpha   90.00
_cell.angle_beta   90.00
_cell.angle_gamma   90.00
#
_symmetry.space_group_name_H-M   'P 1'
#
loop_
_entity.id
_entity.type
_entity.pdbx_description
1 polymer ?
#
loop_
_entity_poly.entity_id
_entity_poly.type
_entity_poly.pdbx_seq_one_letter_code
_entity_poly.pdbx_strand_id
1 'polypeptide(L)'
;MQRRRFLALAGTGAAGSLAGCGGSGGEAGRSLREHPAAAGLDGLPRQGPLDGHAVLTFEDPSCPRCRAFHEDVVPAIRSNVVDPGEGAYVLRTYPVVYPWGEPATQALASTHARSDAAFWSLLDHYFSNQDQFDADNVLDRTETFLDSRTDLDGAAVVADAENEAHDEAVQGNLDAAEAADLGRTTPTVLLFRDGQYVTSANGSVSYDLIAETLGVDG
;
A
#
# COMPACT_ATOMS: atom_id res chain seq x y z
N MET A 1 -19.30 59.18 49.14
CA MET A 1 -18.03 59.29 49.89
C MET A 1 -17.77 57.97 50.62
N GLN A 2 -16.50 57.56 50.69
CA GLN A 2 -15.93 56.36 51.36
C GLN A 2 -16.22 55.01 50.68
N ARG A 3 -15.37 54.52 49.77
CA ARG A 3 -14.03 53.88 49.95
C ARG A 3 -14.02 52.69 50.90
N ARG A 4 -14.05 51.47 50.33
CA ARG A 4 -13.30 50.32 50.86
C ARG A 4 -12.53 49.65 49.73
N ARG A 5 -11.21 49.63 49.91
CA ARG A 5 -10.18 48.98 49.09
C ARG A 5 -9.75 47.72 49.83
N PHE A 6 -9.66 46.58 49.14
CA PHE A 6 -8.79 45.44 49.48
C PHE A 6 -8.40 44.84 48.11
N LEU A 7 -7.19 45.12 47.62
CA LEU A 7 -5.92 44.39 47.78
C LEU A 7 -5.88 43.07 47.00
N ALA A 8 -4.87 43.04 46.13
CA ALA A 8 -4.60 42.11 45.06
C ALA A 8 -4.10 40.74 45.52
N LEU A 9 -4.30 39.74 44.66
CA LEU A 9 -3.38 38.61 44.51
C LEU A 9 -3.16 38.39 43.01
N ALA A 10 -1.96 38.71 42.57
CA ALA A 10 -1.43 38.36 41.26
C ALA A 10 -1.10 36.86 41.26
N GLY A 11 -1.65 36.14 40.29
CA GLY A 11 -1.26 34.76 39.98
C GLY A 11 -0.73 34.72 38.56
N THR A 12 0.59 34.82 38.42
CA THR A 12 1.33 34.64 37.16
C THR A 12 1.31 33.16 36.81
N GLY A 13 0.39 32.73 35.95
CA GLY A 13 0.40 31.42 35.33
C GLY A 13 1.20 31.46 34.03
N ALA A 14 2.48 31.09 34.09
CA ALA A 14 3.29 30.83 32.91
C ALA A 14 2.82 29.52 32.26
N ALA A 15 2.04 29.61 31.18
CA ALA A 15 1.82 28.47 30.29
C ALA A 15 2.99 28.44 29.30
N GLY A 16 4.02 27.66 29.67
CA GLY A 16 5.13 27.31 28.80
C GLY A 16 4.69 26.36 27.68
N SER A 17 5.28 26.63 26.51
CA SER A 17 5.33 25.93 25.23
C SER A 17 5.11 24.42 25.23
N LEU A 18 4.36 23.92 24.23
CA LEU A 18 4.85 22.93 23.26
C LEU A 18 4.18 23.17 21.89
N ALA A 19 4.91 23.83 20.99
CA ALA A 19 4.74 23.64 19.56
C ALA A 19 5.64 22.47 19.16
N GLY A 20 5.10 21.41 18.56
CA GLY A 20 5.90 20.28 18.08
C GLY A 20 5.11 19.02 17.69
N CYS A 21 5.07 18.78 16.37
CA CYS A 21 4.84 17.54 15.63
C CYS A 21 3.42 16.92 15.54
N GLY A 22 2.89 16.98 14.32
CA GLY A 22 2.29 15.82 13.63
C GLY A 22 0.87 15.45 14.05
N GLY A 23 -0.11 15.84 13.24
CA GLY A 23 -1.45 15.25 13.32
C GLY A 23 -1.38 13.73 13.07
N SER A 24 -1.71 12.97 14.09
CA SER A 24 -2.03 11.53 14.04
C SER A 24 -2.95 11.26 15.24
N GLY A 25 -4.13 11.86 15.20
CA GLY A 25 -5.16 11.63 16.21
C GLY A 25 -5.97 10.38 15.87
N GLY A 26 -5.65 9.24 16.50
CA GLY A 26 -6.64 8.18 16.75
C GLY A 26 -6.68 6.95 15.83
N GLU A 27 -5.62 6.63 15.08
CA GLU A 27 -5.62 5.44 14.20
C GLU A 27 -5.20 4.14 14.91
N ALA A 28 -4.35 4.23 15.94
CA ALA A 28 -3.85 3.05 16.66
C ALA A 28 -4.99 2.26 17.32
N GLY A 29 -5.13 0.98 16.99
CA GLY A 29 -6.21 0.12 17.47
C GLY A 29 -7.52 0.21 16.67
N ARG A 30 -7.53 0.88 15.50
CA ARG A 30 -8.60 0.73 14.51
C ARG A 30 -8.47 -0.66 13.84
N SER A 31 -9.61 -1.32 13.63
CA SER A 31 -9.59 -2.61 12.95
C SER A 31 -9.24 -2.48 11.47
N LEU A 32 -8.63 -3.53 10.90
CA LEU A 32 -8.26 -3.60 9.49
C LEU A 32 -9.43 -3.23 8.58
N ARG A 33 -10.63 -3.76 8.84
CA ARG A 33 -11.81 -3.53 7.98
C ARG A 33 -12.39 -2.12 8.08
N GLU A 34 -12.06 -1.38 9.13
CA GLU A 34 -12.50 0.01 9.33
C GLU A 34 -11.44 1.03 8.90
N HIS A 35 -10.22 0.58 8.62
CA HIS A 35 -9.13 1.45 8.20
C HIS A 35 -9.34 1.99 6.78
N PRO A 36 -9.23 3.31 6.52
CA PRO A 36 -9.47 3.88 5.19
C PRO A 36 -8.63 3.24 4.08
N ALA A 37 -7.35 2.97 4.37
CA ALA A 37 -6.45 2.26 3.47
C ALA A 37 -6.95 0.87 3.03
N ALA A 38 -7.82 0.22 3.81
CA ALA A 38 -8.37 -1.10 3.52
C ALA A 38 -9.78 -1.05 2.90
N ALA A 39 -10.24 0.10 2.39
CA ALA A 39 -11.53 0.21 1.71
C ALA A 39 -11.67 -0.81 0.55
N GLY A 40 -12.71 -1.64 0.55
CA GLY A 40 -12.86 -2.67 -0.49
C GLY A 40 -11.88 -3.86 -0.36
N LEU A 41 -11.33 -4.09 0.84
CA LEU A 41 -10.34 -5.13 1.15
C LEU A 41 -10.57 -6.50 0.48
N ASP A 42 -11.81 -6.97 0.44
CA ASP A 42 -12.14 -8.30 -0.06
C ASP A 42 -11.96 -8.43 -1.59
N GLY A 43 -11.89 -7.31 -2.32
CA GLY A 43 -11.65 -7.25 -3.77
C GLY A 43 -10.20 -6.96 -4.15
N LEU A 44 -9.30 -6.79 -3.18
CA LEU A 44 -7.89 -6.49 -3.45
C LEU A 44 -7.08 -7.77 -3.73
N PRO A 45 -6.04 -7.69 -4.57
CA PRO A 45 -5.06 -8.77 -4.70
C PRO A 45 -4.43 -9.09 -3.34
N ARG A 46 -4.51 -10.37 -2.95
CA ARG A 46 -4.03 -10.83 -1.64
C ARG A 46 -3.50 -12.26 -1.66
N GLN A 47 -2.44 -12.50 -0.88
CA GLN A 47 -1.95 -13.83 -0.51
C GLN A 47 -2.08 -14.04 0.99
N GLY A 48 -2.57 -15.19 1.45
CA GLY A 48 -2.72 -15.53 2.88
C GLY A 48 -3.99 -14.98 3.54
N PRO A 49 -4.45 -15.53 4.67
CA PRO A 49 -5.74 -15.20 5.30
C PRO A 49 -5.76 -13.82 5.97
N LEU A 50 -6.93 -13.16 5.98
CA LEU A 50 -7.15 -11.87 6.66
C LEU A 50 -7.46 -12.00 8.17
N ASP A 51 -7.58 -13.22 8.68
CA ASP A 51 -7.97 -13.51 10.09
C ASP A 51 -6.76 -13.58 11.04
N GLY A 52 -5.78 -12.69 10.82
CA GLY A 52 -4.51 -12.68 11.53
C GLY A 52 -3.78 -11.35 11.31
N HIS A 53 -2.50 -11.42 10.99
CA HIS A 53 -1.72 -10.24 10.59
C HIS A 53 -2.11 -9.78 9.18
N ALA A 54 -1.91 -8.50 8.88
CA ALA A 54 -1.96 -8.01 7.50
C ALA A 54 -0.82 -7.02 7.24
N VAL A 55 -0.11 -7.27 6.14
CA VAL A 55 0.83 -6.35 5.54
C VAL A 55 0.16 -5.78 4.29
N LEU A 56 -0.43 -4.59 4.42
CA LEU A 56 -1.11 -3.90 3.32
C LEU A 56 -0.15 -2.90 2.68
N THR A 57 0.13 -3.04 1.39
CA THR A 57 1.10 -2.20 0.69
C THR A 57 0.46 -1.40 -0.43
N PHE A 58 0.99 -0.20 -0.63
CA PHE A 58 0.76 0.65 -1.80
C PHE A 58 2.07 0.72 -2.57
N GLU A 59 2.08 0.11 -3.75
CA GLU A 59 3.28 -0.02 -4.57
C GLU A 59 3.04 0.44 -5.99
N ASP A 60 4.04 1.08 -6.57
CA ASP A 60 4.05 1.50 -7.95
C ASP A 60 4.97 0.56 -8.73
N PRO A 61 4.48 -0.15 -9.76
CA PRO A 61 5.32 -1.05 -10.56
C PRO A 61 6.52 -0.32 -11.18
N SER A 62 6.43 1.01 -11.36
CA SER A 62 7.51 1.84 -11.89
C SER A 62 8.51 2.36 -10.86
N CYS A 63 8.24 2.23 -9.57
CA CYS A 63 9.08 2.78 -8.52
C CYS A 63 10.29 1.88 -8.18
N PRO A 64 11.54 2.38 -8.26
CA PRO A 64 12.73 1.60 -7.91
C PRO A 64 12.78 1.11 -6.46
N ARG A 65 12.17 1.85 -5.53
CA ARG A 65 12.08 1.40 -4.12
C ARG A 65 11.03 0.32 -3.95
N CYS A 66 9.95 0.36 -4.73
CA CYS A 66 8.96 -0.73 -4.73
C CYS A 66 9.60 -1.99 -5.29
N ARG A 67 10.39 -1.89 -6.36
CA ARG A 67 11.18 -3.03 -6.86
C ARG A 67 12.07 -3.63 -5.77
N ALA A 68 12.88 -2.81 -5.09
CA ALA A 68 13.76 -3.31 -4.04
C ALA A 68 12.97 -3.98 -2.89
N PHE A 69 11.86 -3.38 -2.47
CA PHE A 69 10.97 -3.98 -1.47
C PHE A 69 10.38 -5.32 -1.96
N HIS A 70 9.93 -5.39 -3.20
CA HIS A 70 9.35 -6.58 -3.81
C HIS A 70 10.36 -7.71 -3.98
N GLU A 71 11.60 -7.39 -4.36
CA GLU A 71 12.67 -8.37 -4.53
C GLU A 71 13.27 -8.85 -3.19
N ASP A 72 13.44 -7.94 -2.22
CA ASP A 72 14.21 -8.21 -1.00
C ASP A 72 13.33 -8.51 0.23
N VAL A 73 12.08 -8.03 0.28
CA VAL A 73 11.25 -8.06 1.51
C VAL A 73 9.99 -8.90 1.34
N VAL A 74 9.30 -8.79 0.20
CA VAL A 74 8.07 -9.58 -0.06
C VAL A 74 8.30 -11.09 0.04
N PRO A 75 9.44 -11.68 -0.40
CA PRO A 75 9.69 -13.11 -0.18
C PRO A 75 9.73 -13.51 1.29
N ALA A 76 10.28 -12.65 2.16
CA ALA A 76 10.32 -12.91 3.60
C ALA A 76 8.93 -12.77 4.24
N ILE A 77 8.13 -11.79 3.80
CA ILE A 77 6.70 -11.68 4.21
C ILE A 77 5.95 -12.95 3.80
N ARG A 78 6.15 -13.44 2.57
CA ARG A 78 5.51 -14.67 2.08
C ARG A 78 5.90 -15.87 2.95
N SER A 79 7.20 -16.09 3.15
CA SER A 79 7.72 -17.24 3.89
C SER A 79 7.32 -17.26 5.37
N ASN A 80 7.23 -16.11 6.02
CA ASN A 80 7.10 -16.04 7.48
C ASN A 80 5.70 -15.59 7.95
N VAL A 81 4.92 -14.93 7.10
CA VAL A 81 3.56 -14.48 7.46
C VAL A 81 2.49 -15.25 6.67
N VAL A 82 2.67 -15.38 5.35
CA VAL A 82 1.64 -15.98 4.48
C VAL A 82 1.66 -17.50 4.53
N ASP A 83 2.81 -18.13 4.27
CA ASP A 83 2.94 -19.58 4.15
C ASP A 83 2.60 -20.33 5.46
N PRO A 84 2.95 -19.82 6.66
CA PRO A 84 2.52 -20.43 7.92
C PRO A 84 1.04 -20.18 8.26
N GLY A 85 0.36 -19.30 7.52
CA GLY A 85 -1.03 -18.93 7.75
C GLY A 85 -1.24 -17.89 8.86
N GLU A 86 -0.18 -17.17 9.25
CA GLU A 86 -0.24 -16.14 10.30
C GLU A 86 -0.92 -14.85 9.83
N GLY A 87 -0.97 -14.61 8.52
CA GLY A 87 -1.63 -13.42 7.99
C GLY A 87 -1.60 -13.30 6.47
N ALA A 88 -1.85 -12.08 6.01
CA ALA A 88 -1.97 -11.73 4.61
C ALA A 88 -0.94 -10.70 4.16
N TYR A 89 -0.47 -10.85 2.93
CA TYR A 89 0.12 -9.77 2.14
C TYR A 89 -0.94 -9.27 1.16
N VAL A 90 -1.29 -7.98 1.25
CA VAL A 90 -2.33 -7.34 0.45
C VAL A 90 -1.69 -6.20 -0.33
N LEU A 91 -1.93 -6.16 -1.65
CA LEU A 91 -1.32 -5.17 -2.52
C LEU A 91 -2.37 -4.22 -3.10
N ARG A 92 -2.05 -2.93 -3.08
CA ARG A 92 -2.66 -1.91 -3.91
C ARG A 92 -1.64 -1.35 -4.88
N THR A 93 -2.02 -1.31 -6.14
CA THR A 93 -1.27 -0.61 -7.18
C THR A 93 -1.50 0.89 -7.06
N TYR A 94 -0.41 1.66 -6.99
CA TYR A 94 -0.43 3.10 -6.70
C TYR A 94 0.52 3.87 -7.65
N PRO A 95 0.10 4.16 -8.90
CA PRO A 95 0.97 4.66 -9.97
C PRO A 95 1.27 6.16 -9.82
N VAL A 96 2.19 6.53 -8.94
CA VAL A 96 2.48 7.93 -8.58
C VAL A 96 3.90 8.41 -8.90
N VAL A 97 4.77 7.53 -9.40
CA VAL A 97 6.22 7.78 -9.55
C VAL A 97 6.64 8.06 -10.99
N TYR A 98 6.48 7.11 -11.93
CA TYR A 98 6.85 7.31 -13.34
C TYR A 98 5.69 7.03 -14.31
N PRO A 99 5.69 7.65 -15.51
CA PRO A 99 4.53 7.65 -16.40
C PRO A 99 4.02 6.27 -16.82
N TRP A 100 4.90 5.27 -16.93
CA TRP A 100 4.48 3.93 -17.33
C TRP A 100 3.76 3.15 -16.23
N GLY A 101 3.82 3.63 -14.98
CA GLY A 101 3.14 2.98 -13.84
C GLY A 101 1.62 2.95 -13.99
N GLU A 102 1.03 3.97 -14.61
CA GLU A 102 -0.42 4.09 -14.83
C GLU A 102 -0.95 3.03 -15.81
N PRO A 103 -0.46 2.91 -17.05
CA PRO A 103 -0.88 1.82 -17.96
C PRO A 103 -0.54 0.42 -17.40
N ALA A 104 0.59 0.25 -16.70
CA ALA A 104 0.90 -1.01 -16.01
C ALA A 104 -0.14 -1.35 -14.91
N THR A 105 -0.63 -0.34 -14.19
CA THR A 105 -1.64 -0.50 -13.15
C THR A 105 -3.00 -0.87 -13.74
N GLN A 106 -3.40 -0.26 -14.85
CA GLN A 106 -4.60 -0.65 -15.58
C GLN A 106 -4.50 -2.11 -16.06
N ALA A 107 -3.36 -2.51 -16.64
CA ALA A 107 -3.14 -3.88 -17.07
C ALA A 107 -3.14 -4.89 -15.90
N LEU A 108 -2.57 -4.52 -14.75
CA LEU A 108 -2.65 -5.32 -13.52
C LEU A 108 -4.10 -5.49 -13.04
N ALA A 109 -4.90 -4.41 -13.02
CA ALA A 109 -6.31 -4.49 -12.65
C ALA A 109 -7.10 -5.42 -13.60
N SER A 110 -6.89 -5.27 -14.91
CA SER A 110 -7.46 -6.15 -15.95
C SER A 110 -7.03 -7.61 -15.82
N THR A 111 -5.77 -7.84 -15.43
CA THR A 111 -5.24 -9.20 -15.19
C THR A 111 -5.85 -9.81 -13.94
N HIS A 112 -5.94 -9.06 -12.84
CA HIS A 112 -6.54 -9.52 -11.58
C HIS A 112 -8.00 -9.90 -11.75
N ALA A 113 -8.78 -9.13 -12.52
CA ALA A 113 -10.17 -9.45 -12.83
C ALA A 113 -10.35 -10.79 -13.56
N ARG A 114 -9.29 -11.31 -14.22
CA ARG A 114 -9.30 -12.58 -14.95
C ARG A 114 -8.64 -13.71 -14.17
N SER A 115 -7.54 -13.45 -13.48
CA SER A 115 -6.75 -14.45 -12.78
C SER A 115 -5.82 -13.82 -11.73
N ASP A 116 -6.03 -14.19 -10.47
CA ASP A 116 -5.17 -13.79 -9.35
C ASP A 116 -3.73 -14.31 -9.55
N ALA A 117 -3.55 -15.57 -9.98
CA ALA A 117 -2.22 -16.13 -10.23
C ALA A 117 -1.47 -15.38 -11.35
N ALA A 118 -2.17 -14.97 -12.41
CA ALA A 118 -1.56 -14.19 -13.49
C ALA A 118 -1.21 -12.77 -13.04
N PHE A 119 -2.02 -12.16 -12.17
CA PHE A 119 -1.73 -10.85 -11.59
C PHE A 119 -0.39 -10.86 -10.85
N TRP A 120 -0.18 -11.83 -9.95
CA TRP A 120 1.07 -11.93 -9.21
C TRP A 120 2.25 -12.21 -10.14
N SER A 121 2.06 -13.04 -11.15
CA SER A 121 3.10 -13.33 -12.15
C SER A 121 3.47 -12.10 -12.99
N LEU A 122 2.49 -11.27 -13.37
CA LEU A 122 2.72 -10.03 -14.13
C LEU A 122 3.39 -8.96 -13.27
N LEU A 123 2.97 -8.83 -12.01
CA LEU A 123 3.60 -7.94 -11.05
C LEU A 123 5.09 -8.30 -10.84
N ASP A 124 5.38 -9.58 -10.61
CA ASP A 124 6.75 -10.09 -10.49
C ASP A 124 7.57 -9.78 -11.76
N HIS A 125 6.95 -9.88 -12.95
CA HIS A 125 7.59 -9.56 -14.22
C HIS A 125 7.96 -8.07 -14.33
N TYR A 126 7.05 -7.17 -13.97
CA TYR A 126 7.32 -5.73 -13.97
C TYR A 126 8.47 -5.37 -13.04
N PHE A 127 8.48 -5.87 -11.80
CA PHE A 127 9.56 -5.54 -10.87
C PHE A 127 10.91 -6.15 -11.32
N SER A 128 10.92 -7.41 -11.78
CA SER A 128 12.16 -8.07 -12.21
C SER A 128 12.80 -7.45 -13.46
N ASN A 129 12.01 -6.75 -14.30
CA ASN A 129 12.46 -6.17 -15.56
C ASN A 129 12.22 -4.65 -15.62
N GLN A 130 12.08 -3.99 -14.46
CA GLN A 130 11.58 -2.63 -14.32
C GLN A 130 12.30 -1.60 -15.21
N ASP A 131 13.60 -1.78 -15.44
CA ASP A 131 14.46 -0.91 -16.24
C ASP A 131 14.24 -1.02 -17.75
N GLN A 132 13.45 -2.00 -18.21
CA GLN A 132 13.12 -2.21 -19.62
C GLN A 132 11.77 -1.58 -20.02
N PHE A 133 11.04 -1.02 -19.07
CA PHE A 133 9.71 -0.46 -19.29
C PHE A 133 9.73 1.06 -19.40
N ASP A 134 8.93 1.55 -20.34
CA ASP A 134 8.61 2.95 -20.52
C ASP A 134 7.14 3.08 -20.95
N ALA A 135 6.67 4.32 -21.10
CA ALA A 135 5.26 4.58 -21.44
C ALA A 135 4.89 4.10 -22.85
N ASP A 136 5.86 3.94 -23.74
CA ASP A 136 5.63 3.56 -25.14
C ASP A 136 5.56 2.04 -25.31
N ASN A 137 6.19 1.26 -24.42
CA ASN A 137 6.38 -0.18 -24.62
C ASN A 137 5.65 -1.08 -23.60
N VAL A 138 5.12 -0.52 -22.51
CA VAL A 138 4.68 -1.31 -21.37
C VAL A 138 3.51 -2.23 -21.69
N LEU A 139 2.54 -1.78 -22.48
CA LEU A 139 1.39 -2.62 -22.86
C LEU A 139 1.79 -3.72 -23.85
N ASP A 140 2.59 -3.42 -24.88
CA ASP A 140 3.10 -4.42 -25.83
C ASP A 140 3.88 -5.55 -25.13
N ARG A 141 4.73 -5.18 -24.16
CA ARG A 141 5.49 -6.13 -23.35
C ARG A 141 4.58 -6.93 -22.40
N THR A 142 3.50 -6.31 -21.91
CA THR A 142 2.51 -6.97 -21.06
C THR A 142 1.76 -8.05 -21.83
N GLU A 143 1.25 -7.74 -23.02
CA GLU A 143 0.63 -8.71 -23.93
C GLU A 143 1.58 -9.88 -24.20
N THR A 144 2.83 -9.57 -24.61
CA THR A 144 3.86 -10.59 -24.89
C THR A 144 4.11 -11.50 -23.69
N PHE A 145 4.18 -10.93 -22.48
CA PHE A 145 4.38 -11.70 -21.26
C PHE A 145 3.19 -12.61 -20.98
N LEU A 146 1.98 -12.07 -21.00
CA LEU A 146 0.76 -12.80 -20.66
C LEU A 146 0.53 -13.97 -21.63
N ASP A 147 0.66 -13.74 -22.93
CA ASP A 147 0.49 -14.76 -23.97
C ASP A 147 1.52 -15.88 -23.87
N SER A 148 2.74 -15.57 -23.43
CA SER A 148 3.84 -16.54 -23.37
C SER A 148 3.95 -17.27 -22.04
N ARG A 149 3.38 -16.73 -20.96
CA ARG A 149 3.60 -17.23 -19.58
C ARG A 149 2.33 -17.62 -18.85
N THR A 150 1.15 -17.32 -19.40
CA THR A 150 -0.14 -17.59 -18.77
C THR A 150 -1.13 -18.14 -19.80
N ASP A 151 -2.32 -18.55 -19.33
CA ASP A 151 -3.43 -18.97 -20.20
C ASP A 151 -4.37 -17.80 -20.57
N LEU A 152 -4.02 -16.56 -20.24
CA LEU A 152 -4.82 -15.38 -20.57
C LEU A 152 -4.60 -14.94 -22.03
N ASP A 153 -5.63 -14.32 -22.60
CA ASP A 153 -5.52 -13.54 -23.83
C ASP A 153 -4.92 -12.17 -23.49
N GLY A 154 -3.63 -11.99 -23.78
CA GLY A 154 -2.87 -10.78 -23.48
C GLY A 154 -3.42 -9.57 -24.22
N ALA A 155 -3.84 -9.73 -25.48
CA ALA A 155 -4.45 -8.67 -26.28
C ALA A 155 -5.77 -8.18 -25.65
N ALA A 156 -6.59 -9.10 -25.12
CA ALA A 156 -7.80 -8.72 -24.41
C ALA A 156 -7.51 -7.97 -23.09
N VAL A 157 -6.42 -8.31 -22.38
CA VAL A 157 -5.98 -7.56 -21.19
C VAL A 157 -5.52 -6.16 -21.54
N VAL A 158 -4.72 -6.02 -22.60
CA VAL A 158 -4.24 -4.71 -23.09
C VAL A 158 -5.41 -3.86 -23.56
N ALA A 159 -6.35 -4.42 -24.32
CA ALA A 159 -7.54 -3.69 -24.75
C ALA A 159 -8.36 -3.17 -23.55
N ASP A 160 -8.52 -3.95 -22.49
CA ASP A 160 -9.18 -3.47 -21.26
C ASP A 160 -8.38 -2.37 -20.57
N ALA A 161 -7.05 -2.48 -20.55
CA ALA A 161 -6.19 -1.48 -19.94
C ALA A 161 -6.24 -0.13 -20.69
N GLU A 162 -6.20 -0.16 -22.03
CA GLU A 162 -6.31 1.04 -22.88
C GLU A 162 -7.68 1.71 -22.79
N ASN A 163 -8.74 0.91 -22.61
CA ASN A 163 -10.11 1.41 -22.43
C ASN A 163 -10.44 1.72 -20.97
N GLU A 164 -9.48 1.59 -20.06
CA GLU A 164 -9.65 1.82 -18.61
C GLU A 164 -10.86 1.03 -18.05
N ALA A 165 -11.05 -0.21 -18.51
CA ALA A 165 -12.23 -1.03 -18.19
C ALA A 165 -12.37 -1.32 -16.69
N HIS A 166 -11.27 -1.19 -15.94
CA HIS A 166 -11.20 -1.39 -14.49
C HIS A 166 -10.78 -0.12 -13.73
N ASP A 167 -11.05 1.06 -14.30
CA ASP A 167 -10.67 2.34 -13.70
C ASP A 167 -11.20 2.53 -12.28
N GLU A 168 -12.42 2.06 -12.00
CA GLU A 168 -13.01 2.12 -10.66
C GLU A 168 -12.13 1.41 -9.60
N ALA A 169 -11.49 0.30 -9.97
CA ALA A 169 -10.58 -0.41 -9.08
C ALA A 169 -9.26 0.36 -8.86
N VAL A 170 -8.73 0.99 -9.92
CA VAL A 170 -7.53 1.82 -9.85
C VAL A 170 -7.78 3.08 -9.03
N GLN A 171 -8.85 3.80 -9.31
CA GLN A 171 -9.27 4.98 -8.55
C GLN A 171 -9.56 4.62 -7.09
N GLY A 172 -10.15 3.45 -6.82
CA GLY A 172 -10.35 2.95 -5.46
C GLY A 172 -9.03 2.76 -4.68
N ASN A 173 -7.91 2.46 -5.35
CA ASN A 173 -6.59 2.45 -4.71
C ASN A 173 -6.10 3.87 -4.41
N LEU A 174 -6.29 4.81 -5.34
CA LEU A 174 -5.91 6.21 -5.16
C LEU A 174 -6.69 6.86 -4.02
N ASP A 175 -8.01 6.67 -3.99
CA ASP A 175 -8.92 7.20 -2.98
C ASP A 175 -8.60 6.63 -1.59
N ALA A 176 -8.27 5.34 -1.50
CA ALA A 176 -7.87 4.72 -0.23
C ALA A 176 -6.55 5.29 0.31
N ALA A 177 -5.61 5.65 -0.57
CA ALA A 177 -4.36 6.31 -0.18
C ALA A 177 -4.60 7.74 0.30
N GLU A 178 -5.46 8.49 -0.39
CA GLU A 178 -5.85 9.85 0.00
C GLU A 178 -6.61 9.85 1.34
N ALA A 179 -7.60 8.97 1.50
CA ALA A 179 -8.40 8.86 2.72
C ALA A 179 -7.59 8.41 3.95
N ALA A 180 -6.43 7.78 3.72
CA ALA A 180 -5.47 7.40 4.77
C ALA A 180 -4.28 8.36 4.89
N ASP A 181 -4.32 9.52 4.23
CA ASP A 181 -3.29 10.57 4.28
C ASP A 181 -1.86 10.07 3.93
N LEU A 182 -1.73 9.08 3.03
CA LEU A 182 -0.44 8.43 2.75
C LEU A 182 0.51 9.27 1.88
N GLY A 183 -0.02 10.29 1.20
CA GLY A 183 0.74 11.08 0.23
C GLY A 183 1.22 10.23 -0.96
N ARG A 184 2.25 10.70 -1.67
CA ARG A 184 2.73 10.09 -2.93
C ARG A 184 4.03 9.29 -2.79
N THR A 185 4.33 8.78 -1.60
CA THR A 185 5.57 8.02 -1.36
C THR A 185 5.31 6.53 -1.50
N THR A 186 6.16 5.82 -2.24
CA THR A 186 6.06 4.37 -2.43
C THR A 186 7.43 3.68 -2.23
N PRO A 187 7.45 2.42 -1.75
CA PRO A 187 6.30 1.70 -1.20
C PRO A 187 5.82 2.37 0.10
N THR A 188 4.53 2.27 0.39
CA THR A 188 3.97 2.54 1.72
C THR A 188 3.38 1.25 2.26
N VAL A 189 3.76 0.86 3.47
CA VAL A 189 3.44 -0.41 4.12
C VAL A 189 2.68 -0.10 5.41
N LEU A 190 1.45 -0.57 5.52
CA LEU A 190 0.65 -0.52 6.74
C LEU A 190 0.63 -1.90 7.39
N LEU A 191 0.87 -1.91 8.70
CA LEU A 191 1.05 -3.13 9.48
C LEU A 191 -0.10 -3.28 10.47
N PHE A 192 -0.79 -4.40 10.34
CA PHE A 192 -1.90 -4.80 11.20
C PHE A 192 -1.51 -6.08 11.93
N ARG A 193 -1.55 -6.05 13.26
CA ARG A 193 -1.33 -7.21 14.11
C ARG A 193 -2.69 -7.67 14.65
N ASP A 194 -3.03 -8.92 14.42
CA ASP A 194 -4.32 -9.53 14.80
C ASP A 194 -5.52 -8.68 14.36
N GLY A 195 -5.48 -8.23 13.11
CA GLY A 195 -6.50 -7.37 12.51
C GLY A 195 -6.57 -5.95 13.08
N GLN A 196 -5.63 -5.50 13.90
CA GLN A 196 -5.59 -4.14 14.45
C GLN A 196 -4.43 -3.34 13.89
N TYR A 197 -4.67 -2.09 13.49
CA TYR A 197 -3.63 -1.20 12.99
C TYR A 197 -2.59 -0.91 14.08
N VAL A 198 -1.32 -1.10 13.73
CA VAL A 198 -0.18 -0.82 14.60
C VAL A 198 0.56 0.44 14.14
N THR A 199 1.03 0.45 12.90
CA THR A 199 1.84 1.56 12.34
C THR A 199 1.92 1.46 10.81
N SER A 200 2.52 2.48 10.20
CA SER A 200 2.88 2.52 8.79
C SER A 200 4.36 2.89 8.61
N ALA A 201 4.99 2.36 7.57
CA ALA A 201 6.34 2.72 7.13
C ALA A 201 6.36 2.97 5.62
N ASN A 202 7.30 3.79 5.13
CA ASN A 202 7.42 4.05 3.69
C ASN A 202 8.87 4.23 3.24
N GLY A 203 9.10 4.13 1.93
CA GLY A 203 10.42 4.27 1.34
C GLY A 203 11.26 2.99 1.49
N SER A 204 12.22 2.98 2.41
CA SER A 204 13.10 1.82 2.65
C SER A 204 12.61 1.05 3.87
N VAL A 205 11.65 0.16 3.65
CA VAL A 205 11.08 -0.72 4.68
C VAL A 205 11.84 -2.04 4.69
N SER A 206 12.36 -2.49 5.84
CA SER A 206 13.04 -3.79 5.98
C SER A 206 12.09 -4.86 6.51
N TYR A 207 12.41 -6.13 6.27
CA TYR A 207 11.68 -7.23 6.88
C TYR A 207 11.79 -7.23 8.40
N ASP A 208 12.96 -6.93 8.99
CA ASP A 208 13.15 -6.85 10.44
C ASP A 208 12.14 -5.91 11.13
N LEU A 209 11.87 -4.75 10.51
CA LEU A 209 10.86 -3.81 11.02
C LEU A 209 9.46 -4.43 11.01
N ILE A 210 9.12 -5.15 9.93
CA ILE A 210 7.83 -5.84 9.80
C ILE A 210 7.74 -6.96 10.84
N ALA A 211 8.78 -7.78 10.97
CA ALA A 211 8.86 -8.89 11.90
C ALA A 211 8.71 -8.42 13.36
N GLU A 212 9.45 -7.38 13.78
CA GLU A 212 9.33 -6.77 15.10
C GLU A 212 7.91 -6.20 15.34
N THR A 213 7.35 -5.54 14.33
CA THR A 213 6.03 -4.91 14.41
C THR A 213 4.88 -5.92 14.43
N LEU A 214 5.04 -7.10 13.83
CA LEU A 214 4.03 -8.16 13.88
C LEU A 214 4.28 -9.14 15.04
N GLY A 215 5.51 -9.21 15.55
CA GLY A 215 5.91 -10.21 16.54
C GLY A 215 6.10 -11.60 15.94
N VAL A 216 6.50 -11.66 14.68
CA VAL A 216 6.81 -12.90 13.94
C VAL A 216 8.32 -13.11 13.89
N ASP A 217 8.76 -14.35 13.66
CA ASP A 217 10.19 -14.67 13.61
C ASP A 217 10.89 -13.96 12.42
N GLY A 218 12.10 -13.46 12.68
CA GLY A 218 12.96 -12.71 11.76
C GLY A 218 13.90 -13.61 10.95
#